data_AF-A0A1G9N1Z0-F1
#
_entry.id   AF-A0A1G9N1Z0-F1
#
_cell.length_a   1.000
_cell.length_b   1.000
_cell.length_c   1.000
_cell.angle_alpha   90.00
_cell.angle_beta   90.00
_cell.angle_gamma   90.00
#
_symmetry.space_group_name_H-M   'P 1'
#
loop_
_entity.id
_entity.type
_entity.pdbx_description
1 polymer ?
#
loop_
_entity_poly.entity_id
_entity_poly.type
_entity_poly.pdbx_seq_one_letter_code
_entity_poly.pdbx_strand_id
1 'polypeptide(L)'
;MGKLVGGPFGMLHGRVGNLVAYVLNGENVMRQIGRSEKPLTKARKVNCEKMTVVNRFLNPALPFIRLGFRFEAAGTNRNAYNEAVSYNKMNALQGEYPNISMDYSKVLVSKGSLPVAKQPQIERTEQGILFTWDTSNIPTEQNYDRAMLLVSYPEMGEMSYLPSGSMRIEGKDLVPVDWAHRNARMETYISFINPEGTKVSDSVYVGSIAAAEQQPLKIETENQQGIDTAISKVPGNRVEPIIPNLKIKQERSRLWFLEALKNRTAPS
;
A
#
# COMPACT_ATOMS: atom_id res chain seq x y z
N MET A 1 19.48 16.69 -4.60
CA MET A 1 19.27 17.89 -3.76
C MET A 1 20.57 18.69 -3.76
N GLY A 2 20.50 20.01 -3.86
CA GLY A 2 21.64 20.89 -3.65
C GLY A 2 21.91 21.04 -2.16
N LYS A 3 23.18 21.02 -1.77
CA LYS A 3 23.66 21.20 -0.41
C LYS A 3 24.73 22.29 -0.41
N LEU A 4 24.75 23.09 0.64
CA LEU A 4 25.85 24.01 0.91
C LEU A 4 26.79 23.36 1.91
N VAL A 5 27.98 22.99 1.46
CA VAL A 5 29.01 22.34 2.29
C VAL A 5 29.85 23.44 2.94
N GLY A 6 29.85 23.51 4.28
CA GLY A 6 30.59 24.54 5.02
C GLY A 6 29.77 25.78 5.41
N GLY A 7 28.44 25.71 5.37
CA GLY A 7 27.54 26.78 5.82
C GLY A 7 27.00 27.64 4.68
N PRO A 8 26.36 28.80 4.98
CA PRO A 8 25.64 29.61 3.99
C PRO A 8 26.48 30.13 2.82
N PHE A 9 27.77 30.38 3.06
CA PHE A 9 28.75 30.81 2.06
C PHE A 9 29.66 29.68 1.58
N GLY A 10 29.30 28.43 1.90
CA GLY A 10 30.04 27.24 1.56
C GLY A 10 29.91 26.82 0.09
N MET A 11 30.61 25.74 -0.26
CA MET A 11 30.58 25.18 -1.61
C MET A 11 29.19 24.63 -1.96
N LEU A 12 28.65 25.02 -3.11
CA LEU A 12 27.44 24.41 -3.66
C LEU A 12 27.75 23.01 -4.19
N HIS A 13 27.04 22.00 -3.70
CA HIS A 13 27.18 20.62 -4.14
C HIS A 13 25.82 20.02 -4.49
N GLY A 14 25.68 19.47 -5.69
CA GLY A 14 24.45 18.87 -6.19
C GLY A 14 23.60 19.86 -7.00
N ARG A 15 22.29 19.57 -7.10
CA ARG A 15 21.37 20.25 -8.01
C ARG A 15 20.64 21.42 -7.36
N VAL A 16 20.71 22.60 -7.96
CA VAL A 16 19.89 23.78 -7.61
C VAL A 16 19.23 24.31 -8.88
N GLY A 17 17.91 24.24 -8.96
CA GLY A 17 17.16 24.59 -10.16
C GLY A 17 17.60 23.77 -11.38
N ASN A 18 18.05 24.47 -12.43
CA ASN A 18 18.60 23.88 -13.65
C ASN A 18 20.14 23.79 -13.66
N LEU A 19 20.78 24.06 -12.53
CA LEU A 19 22.23 24.00 -12.37
C LEU A 19 22.62 22.79 -11.52
N VAL A 20 23.80 22.24 -11.80
CA VAL A 20 24.44 21.22 -10.99
C VAL A 20 25.86 21.69 -10.68
N ALA A 21 26.21 21.72 -9.39
CA ALA A 21 27.55 22.05 -8.92
C ALA A 21 28.23 20.82 -8.34
N TYR A 22 29.51 20.64 -8.65
CA TYR A 22 30.32 19.52 -8.20
C TYR A 22 31.81 19.89 -8.29
N VAL A 23 32.66 19.10 -7.64
CA VAL A 23 34.11 19.25 -7.73
C VAL A 23 34.62 18.46 -8.92
N LEU A 24 35.32 19.12 -9.84
CA LEU A 24 36.00 18.50 -10.97
C LEU A 24 37.50 18.79 -10.84
N ASN A 25 38.31 17.75 -10.68
CA ASN A 25 39.78 17.89 -10.53
C ASN A 25 40.22 18.89 -9.44
N GLY A 26 39.46 19.01 -8.35
CA GLY A 26 39.73 19.94 -7.25
C GLY A 26 39.13 21.33 -7.43
N GLU A 27 38.54 21.65 -8.58
CA GLU A 27 37.89 22.93 -8.84
C GLU A 27 36.37 22.83 -8.69
N ASN A 28 35.76 23.88 -8.12
CA ASN A 28 34.32 23.97 -7.95
C ASN A 28 33.68 24.41 -9.27
N VAL A 29 33.08 23.46 -9.98
CA VAL A 29 32.45 23.71 -11.27
C VAL A 29 30.93 23.67 -11.12
N MET A 30 30.27 24.63 -11.76
CA MET A 30 28.82 24.63 -11.91
C MET A 30 28.45 24.64 -13.39
N ARG A 31 27.52 23.77 -13.77
CA ARG A 31 27.02 23.69 -15.14
C ARG A 31 25.51 23.60 -15.21
N GLN A 32 24.96 23.99 -16.35
CA GLN A 32 23.56 23.76 -16.66
C GLN A 32 23.29 22.29 -16.97
N ILE A 33 22.15 21.79 -16.52
CA ILE A 33 21.69 20.44 -16.84
C ILE A 33 21.22 20.44 -18.30
N GLY A 34 21.92 19.66 -19.13
CA GLY A 34 21.51 19.42 -20.52
C GLY A 34 20.20 18.64 -20.59
N ARG A 35 19.36 18.96 -21.58
CA ARG A 35 18.15 18.20 -21.90
C ARG A 35 18.47 17.20 -23.01
N SER A 36 17.94 15.98 -22.90
CA SER A 36 18.06 14.95 -23.93
C SER A 36 16.67 14.64 -24.46
N GLU A 37 16.45 14.83 -25.76
CA GLU A 37 15.20 14.49 -26.47
C GLU A 37 15.21 13.06 -27.02
N LYS A 38 16.34 12.36 -26.90
CA LYS A 38 16.49 10.99 -27.38
C LYS A 38 15.51 10.06 -26.67
N PRO A 39 14.86 9.12 -27.40
CA PRO A 39 13.97 8.16 -26.79
C PRO A 39 14.70 7.28 -25.77
N LEU A 40 13.96 6.83 -24.75
CA LEU A 40 14.49 5.93 -23.73
C LEU A 40 14.96 4.61 -24.37
N THR A 41 16.19 4.22 -24.07
CA THR A 41 16.74 2.92 -24.46
C THR A 41 15.94 1.78 -23.81
N LYS A 42 15.95 0.59 -24.41
CA LYS A 42 15.24 -0.59 -23.86
C LYS A 42 15.58 -0.83 -22.39
N ALA A 43 16.87 -0.83 -22.03
CA ALA A 43 17.32 -1.00 -20.65
C ALA A 43 16.77 0.08 -19.69
N ARG A 44 16.67 1.34 -20.15
CA ARG A 44 16.05 2.41 -19.35
C ARG A 44 14.55 2.18 -19.16
N LYS A 45 13.83 1.76 -20.20
CA LYS A 45 12.40 1.41 -20.11
C LYS A 45 12.18 0.29 -19.09
N VAL A 46 12.95 -0.80 -19.15
CA VAL A 46 12.90 -1.88 -18.16
C VAL A 46 13.10 -1.35 -16.74
N ASN A 47 14.12 -0.51 -16.53
CA ASN A 47 14.39 0.04 -15.21
C ASN A 47 13.26 0.96 -14.69
N CYS A 48 12.65 1.75 -15.56
CA CYS A 48 11.50 2.58 -15.24
C CYS A 48 10.28 1.71 -14.88
N GLU A 49 9.99 0.66 -15.66
CA GLU A 49 8.92 -0.31 -15.39
C GLU A 49 9.08 -0.94 -14.00
N LYS A 50 10.27 -1.49 -13.72
CA LYS A 50 10.62 -2.08 -12.41
C LYS A 50 10.38 -1.08 -11.27
N MET A 51 10.81 0.15 -11.45
CA MET A 51 10.63 1.21 -10.45
C MET A 51 9.15 1.54 -10.23
N THR A 52 8.35 1.63 -11.31
CA THR A 52 6.92 1.89 -11.24
C THR A 52 6.18 0.79 -10.50
N VAL A 53 6.47 -0.48 -10.79
CA VAL A 53 5.84 -1.64 -10.16
C VAL A 53 6.11 -1.67 -8.66
N VAL A 54 7.37 -1.51 -8.24
CA VAL A 54 7.74 -1.49 -6.82
C VAL A 54 7.13 -0.31 -6.08
N ASN A 55 7.16 0.89 -6.66
CA ASN A 55 6.57 2.07 -6.01
C ASN A 55 5.05 1.97 -5.90
N ARG A 56 4.38 1.42 -6.93
CA ARG A 56 2.93 1.20 -6.87
C ARG A 56 2.56 0.29 -5.70
N PHE A 57 3.38 -0.73 -5.44
CA PHE A 57 3.19 -1.62 -4.30
C PHE A 57 3.52 -0.95 -2.96
N LEU A 58 4.66 -0.28 -2.81
CA LEU A 58 5.11 0.22 -1.49
C LEU A 58 4.47 1.55 -1.06
N ASN A 59 4.06 2.41 -1.99
CA ASN A 59 3.54 3.76 -1.67
C ASN A 59 2.31 3.77 -0.75
N PRO A 60 1.31 2.89 -0.91
CA PRO A 60 0.12 2.86 -0.04
C PRO A 60 0.46 2.66 1.45
N ALA A 61 1.54 1.92 1.75
CA ALA A 61 1.99 1.65 3.11
C ALA A 61 3.22 2.47 3.51
N LEU A 62 3.44 3.64 2.90
CA LEU A 62 4.64 4.44 3.12
C LEU A 62 4.98 4.74 4.61
N PRO A 63 4.02 5.04 5.51
CA PRO A 63 4.31 5.16 6.95
C PRO A 63 4.81 3.85 7.58
N PHE A 64 4.21 2.72 7.21
CA PHE A 64 4.60 1.40 7.67
C PHE A 64 5.99 1.00 7.17
N ILE A 65 6.27 1.21 5.88
CA ILE A 65 7.58 0.92 5.28
C ILE A 65 8.68 1.77 5.92
N ARG A 66 8.41 3.07 6.18
CA ARG A 66 9.36 3.93 6.90
C ARG A 66 9.66 3.40 8.29
N LEU A 67 8.65 2.90 9.01
CA LEU A 67 8.83 2.30 10.33
C LEU A 67 9.67 1.02 10.27
N GLY A 68 9.39 0.15 9.29
CA GLY A 68 10.05 -1.13 9.10
C GLY A 68 11.49 -1.06 8.56
N PHE A 69 11.83 -0.02 7.79
CA PHE A 69 13.19 0.15 7.23
C PHE A 69 14.01 1.26 7.91
N ARG A 70 13.52 1.86 9.00
CA ARG A 70 14.23 2.98 9.65
C ARG A 70 15.64 2.61 10.12
N PHE A 71 15.84 1.36 10.55
CA PHE A 71 17.11 0.91 11.11
C PHE A 71 18.14 0.58 10.03
N GLU A 72 17.69 0.20 8.83
CA GLU A 72 18.57 0.05 7.67
C GLU A 72 19.15 1.41 7.24
N ALA A 73 18.34 2.47 7.36
CA ALA A 73 18.79 3.83 7.03
C ALA A 73 19.52 4.53 8.19
N ALA A 74 19.43 4.01 9.42
CA ALA A 74 19.99 4.66 10.61
C ALA A 74 21.52 4.80 10.50
N GLY A 75 22.04 5.95 10.92
CA GLY A 75 23.47 6.25 10.84
C GLY A 75 24.00 6.54 9.43
N THR A 76 23.14 6.59 8.41
CA THR A 76 23.51 6.92 7.03
C THR A 76 22.72 8.13 6.51
N ASN A 77 23.13 8.65 5.35
CA ASN A 77 22.37 9.67 4.63
C ASN A 77 21.27 9.07 3.71
N ARG A 78 20.93 7.79 3.89
CA ARG A 78 19.94 7.08 3.07
C ARG A 78 18.53 7.30 3.62
N ASN A 79 17.53 7.01 2.79
CA ASN A 79 16.12 7.12 3.18
C ASN A 79 15.53 5.71 3.31
N ALA A 80 14.87 5.42 4.43
CA ALA A 80 14.25 4.12 4.70
C ALA A 80 13.36 3.62 3.53
N TYR A 81 12.58 4.51 2.93
CA TYR A 81 11.75 4.14 1.78
C TYR A 81 12.58 3.75 0.55
N ASN A 82 13.71 4.42 0.32
CA ASN A 82 14.60 4.08 -0.80
C ASN A 82 15.32 2.75 -0.57
N GLU A 83 15.67 2.41 0.67
CA GLU A 83 16.22 1.08 0.98
C GLU A 83 15.19 -0.02 0.71
N ALA A 84 13.93 0.21 1.10
CA ALA A 84 12.83 -0.70 0.81
C ALA A 84 12.62 -0.89 -0.70
N VAL A 85 12.60 0.20 -1.47
CA VAL A 85 12.50 0.16 -2.93
C VAL A 85 13.68 -0.58 -3.55
N SER A 86 14.91 -0.32 -3.06
CA SER A 86 16.13 -0.96 -3.55
C SER A 86 16.08 -2.48 -3.36
N TYR A 87 15.76 -2.93 -2.14
CA TYR A 87 15.64 -4.35 -1.83
C TYR A 87 14.58 -5.04 -2.69
N ASN A 88 13.36 -4.50 -2.72
CA ASN A 88 12.24 -5.13 -3.43
C ASN A 88 12.46 -5.13 -4.95
N LYS A 89 13.10 -4.10 -5.51
CA LYS A 89 13.44 -4.06 -6.93
C LYS A 89 14.47 -5.13 -7.33
N MET A 90 15.36 -5.51 -6.41
CA MET A 90 16.36 -6.55 -6.66
C MET A 90 15.80 -7.96 -6.46
N ASN A 91 14.94 -8.15 -5.45
CA ASN A 91 14.57 -9.50 -4.99
C ASN A 91 13.11 -9.91 -5.26
N ALA A 92 12.19 -8.94 -5.36
CA ALA A 92 10.73 -9.18 -5.34
C ALA A 92 10.05 -8.87 -6.68
N LEU A 93 10.80 -8.88 -7.78
CA LEU A 93 10.27 -8.70 -9.12
C LEU A 93 10.37 -9.99 -9.92
N GLN A 94 9.35 -10.25 -10.72
CA GLN A 94 9.28 -11.38 -11.64
C GLN A 94 8.79 -10.95 -13.02
N GLY A 95 8.96 -11.83 -14.00
CA GLY A 95 8.61 -11.59 -15.40
C GLY A 95 9.66 -10.77 -16.15
N GLU A 96 9.36 -10.50 -17.41
CA GLU A 96 10.22 -9.74 -18.32
C GLU A 96 9.44 -8.56 -18.93
N TYR A 97 10.16 -7.51 -19.30
CA TYR A 97 9.55 -6.32 -19.91
C TYR A 97 8.77 -6.69 -21.17
N PRO A 98 7.52 -6.21 -21.33
CA PRO A 98 6.81 -5.22 -20.51
C PRO A 98 5.99 -5.79 -19.32
N ASN A 99 5.89 -7.11 -19.19
CA ASN A 99 5.04 -7.78 -18.20
C ASN A 99 5.80 -8.05 -16.89
N ILE A 100 6.28 -6.98 -16.25
CA ILE A 100 6.96 -7.06 -14.95
C ILE A 100 5.92 -6.96 -13.84
N SER A 101 5.95 -7.90 -12.88
CA SER A 101 5.07 -7.88 -11.70
C SER A 101 5.84 -8.10 -10.41
N MET A 102 5.17 -7.87 -9.28
CA MET A 102 5.71 -8.22 -7.96
C MET A 102 5.60 -9.73 -7.75
N ASP A 103 6.62 -10.32 -7.14
CA ASP A 103 6.59 -11.63 -6.50
C ASP A 103 6.35 -11.41 -5.00
N TYR A 104 5.10 -11.55 -4.56
CA TYR A 104 4.67 -11.26 -3.18
C TYR A 104 5.38 -12.12 -2.14
N SER A 105 5.81 -13.33 -2.49
CA SER A 105 6.51 -14.23 -1.57
C SER A 105 7.90 -13.73 -1.15
N LYS A 106 8.51 -12.87 -1.99
CA LYS A 106 9.86 -12.31 -1.77
C LYS A 106 9.84 -10.86 -1.34
N VAL A 107 8.66 -10.26 -1.22
CA VAL A 107 8.51 -8.87 -0.78
C VAL A 107 8.96 -8.74 0.66
N LEU A 108 9.70 -7.67 0.93
CA LEU A 108 10.09 -7.29 2.28
C LEU A 108 9.54 -5.90 2.61
N VAL A 109 8.73 -5.82 3.67
CA VAL A 109 8.09 -4.59 4.15
C VAL A 109 8.73 -4.03 5.42
N SER A 110 9.52 -4.85 6.12
CA SER A 110 10.31 -4.48 7.29
C SER A 110 11.65 -5.20 7.27
N LYS A 111 12.72 -4.54 7.72
CA LYS A 111 14.06 -5.11 7.79
C LYS A 111 14.77 -4.73 9.09
N GLY A 112 15.25 -5.72 9.85
CA GLY A 112 15.95 -5.48 11.10
C GLY A 112 16.49 -6.73 11.77
N SER A 113 16.87 -6.59 13.05
CA SER A 113 17.62 -7.60 13.80
C SER A 113 16.80 -8.46 14.75
N LEU A 114 15.51 -8.16 14.97
CA LEU A 114 14.67 -9.00 15.82
C LEU A 114 14.35 -10.34 15.12
N PRO A 115 14.19 -11.43 15.88
CA PRO A 115 13.77 -12.70 15.31
C PRO A 115 12.40 -12.60 14.64
N VAL A 116 12.30 -13.19 13.45
CA VAL A 116 11.07 -13.24 12.65
C VAL A 116 9.97 -14.09 13.28
N ALA A 117 8.74 -13.99 12.76
CA ALA A 117 7.64 -14.86 13.16
C ALA A 117 7.88 -16.32 12.76
N LYS A 118 7.61 -17.24 13.68
CA LYS A 118 7.69 -18.68 13.43
C LYS A 118 6.31 -19.20 13.03
N GLN A 119 6.26 -19.98 11.95
CA GLN A 119 5.05 -20.63 11.43
C GLN A 119 3.81 -19.72 11.44
N PRO A 120 3.89 -18.48 10.90
CA PRO A 120 2.72 -17.62 10.89
C PRO A 120 1.62 -18.23 10.01
N GLN A 121 0.37 -18.05 10.40
CA GLN A 121 -0.83 -18.47 9.67
C GLN A 121 -1.83 -17.32 9.62
N ILE A 122 -2.73 -17.38 8.64
CA ILE A 122 -3.83 -16.43 8.49
C ILE A 122 -5.16 -17.15 8.36
N GLU A 123 -6.20 -16.54 8.92
CA GLU A 123 -7.58 -16.96 8.77
C GLU A 123 -8.47 -15.77 8.45
N ARG A 124 -9.38 -15.94 7.48
CA ARG A 124 -10.38 -14.93 7.15
C ARG A 124 -11.56 -15.05 8.09
N THR A 125 -11.86 -13.99 8.83
CA THR A 125 -13.00 -13.90 9.74
C THR A 125 -14.00 -12.85 9.24
N GLU A 126 -15.17 -12.75 9.88
CA GLU A 126 -16.13 -11.69 9.55
C GLU A 126 -15.61 -10.29 9.87
N GLN A 127 -14.79 -10.15 10.91
CA GLN A 127 -14.29 -8.87 11.40
C GLN A 127 -13.01 -8.41 10.67
N GLY A 128 -12.29 -9.32 10.03
CA GLY A 128 -11.03 -9.03 9.35
C GLY A 128 -10.17 -10.27 9.14
N ILE A 129 -8.85 -10.07 9.04
CA ILE A 129 -7.88 -11.16 8.92
C ILE A 129 -7.24 -11.41 10.28
N LEU A 130 -7.41 -12.63 10.79
CA LEU A 130 -6.76 -13.11 12.00
C LEU A 130 -5.39 -13.67 11.62
N PHE A 131 -4.35 -13.09 12.20
CA PHE A 131 -2.99 -13.61 12.15
C PHE A 131 -2.76 -14.45 13.40
N THR A 132 -2.09 -15.59 13.23
CA THR A 132 -1.59 -16.41 14.33
C THR A 132 -0.13 -16.77 14.08
N TRP A 133 0.66 -16.93 15.14
CA TRP A 133 2.07 -17.30 15.04
C TRP A 133 2.51 -18.13 16.24
N ASP A 134 3.55 -18.94 16.05
CA ASP A 134 4.09 -19.78 17.12
C ASP A 134 4.84 -18.92 18.15
N THR A 135 4.46 -19.08 19.42
CA THR A 135 5.06 -18.41 20.57
C THR A 135 6.05 -19.28 21.34
N SER A 136 6.28 -20.50 20.87
CA SER A 136 7.20 -21.45 21.48
C SER A 136 8.65 -20.97 21.36
N ASN A 137 9.40 -21.08 22.47
CA ASN A 137 10.81 -20.72 22.54
C ASN A 137 11.10 -19.27 22.15
N ILE A 138 10.24 -18.33 22.56
CA ILE A 138 10.52 -16.90 22.49
C ILE A 138 11.24 -16.47 23.78
N PRO A 139 12.38 -15.78 23.68
CA PRO A 139 13.05 -15.19 24.85
C PRO A 139 12.11 -14.22 25.58
N THR A 140 12.13 -14.21 26.90
CA THR A 140 11.24 -13.37 27.73
C THR A 140 11.28 -11.89 27.37
N GLU A 141 12.44 -11.38 26.95
CA GLU A 141 12.65 -9.99 26.51
C GLU A 141 11.80 -9.62 25.27
N GLN A 142 11.47 -10.60 24.43
CA GLN A 142 10.72 -10.41 23.19
C GLN A 142 9.21 -10.64 23.35
N ASN A 143 8.76 -11.09 24.53
CA ASN A 143 7.34 -11.35 24.79
C ASN A 143 6.47 -10.11 24.59
N TYR A 144 7.03 -8.94 24.90
CA TYR A 144 6.34 -7.65 24.81
C TYR A 144 6.50 -6.97 23.45
N ASP A 145 7.30 -7.54 22.53
CA ASP A 145 7.38 -7.04 21.16
C ASP A 145 5.98 -6.97 20.56
N ARG A 146 5.69 -5.93 19.80
CA ARG A 146 4.38 -5.69 19.18
C ARG A 146 4.38 -6.26 17.77
N ALA A 147 3.28 -6.90 17.39
CA ALA A 147 3.08 -7.34 16.02
C ALA A 147 2.91 -6.12 15.08
N MET A 148 3.58 -6.19 13.94
CA MET A 148 3.41 -5.28 12.81
C MET A 148 2.81 -6.09 11.67
N LEU A 149 1.59 -5.74 11.27
CA LEU A 149 0.81 -6.51 10.31
C LEU A 149 0.51 -5.66 9.08
N LEU A 150 0.57 -6.27 7.91
CA LEU A 150 0.23 -5.62 6.66
C LEU A 150 -0.57 -6.58 5.77
N VAL A 151 -1.69 -6.08 5.26
CA VAL A 151 -2.57 -6.73 4.30
C VAL A 151 -2.58 -5.87 3.04
N SER A 152 -2.14 -6.43 1.93
CA SER A 152 -2.15 -5.77 0.62
C SER A 152 -3.30 -6.29 -0.24
N TYR A 153 -3.93 -5.38 -0.98
CA TYR A 153 -4.94 -5.69 -1.98
C TYR A 153 -4.39 -5.36 -3.38
N PRO A 154 -3.70 -6.30 -4.04
CA PRO A 154 -2.97 -6.02 -5.28
C PRO A 154 -3.81 -5.43 -6.41
N GLU A 155 -5.06 -5.89 -6.53
CA GLU A 155 -5.98 -5.48 -7.60
C GLU A 155 -6.47 -4.04 -7.42
N MET A 156 -6.62 -3.61 -6.17
CA MET A 156 -7.07 -2.26 -5.82
C MET A 156 -5.89 -1.28 -5.68
N GLY A 157 -4.68 -1.79 -5.46
CA GLY A 157 -3.50 -0.95 -5.20
C GLY A 157 -3.54 -0.30 -3.82
N GLU A 158 -4.26 -0.90 -2.87
CA GLU A 158 -4.45 -0.40 -1.50
C GLU A 158 -3.84 -1.37 -0.48
N MET A 159 -3.61 -0.89 0.74
CA MET A 159 -3.08 -1.68 1.85
C MET A 159 -3.73 -1.27 3.17
N SER A 160 -4.08 -2.26 3.98
CA SER A 160 -4.44 -2.08 5.40
C SER A 160 -3.26 -2.54 6.24
N TYR A 161 -2.89 -1.79 7.27
CA TYR A 161 -1.76 -2.17 8.12
C TYR A 161 -1.98 -1.74 9.57
N LEU A 162 -1.39 -2.51 10.48
CA LEU A 162 -1.35 -2.25 11.91
C LEU A 162 0.13 -2.14 12.33
N PRO A 163 0.65 -0.91 12.54
CA PRO A 163 2.07 -0.71 12.84
C PRO A 163 2.46 -1.07 14.28
N SER A 164 1.48 -1.29 15.17
CA SER A 164 1.68 -1.72 16.54
C SER A 164 0.41 -2.42 17.04
N GLY A 165 0.41 -3.74 17.02
CA GLY A 165 -0.72 -4.59 17.40
C GLY A 165 -0.57 -5.28 18.75
N SER A 166 -1.05 -6.52 18.83
CA SER A 166 -0.93 -7.38 20.00
C SER A 166 0.53 -7.68 20.37
N MET A 167 0.74 -8.04 21.63
CA MET A 167 2.06 -8.49 22.08
C MET A 167 2.42 -9.84 21.44
N ARG A 168 3.71 -10.07 21.22
CA ARG A 168 4.25 -11.27 20.59
C ARG A 168 3.86 -12.52 21.38
N ILE A 169 3.77 -12.43 22.71
CA ILE A 169 3.32 -13.52 23.59
C ILE A 169 1.86 -13.92 23.38
N GLU A 170 1.00 -13.04 22.86
CA GLU A 170 -0.41 -13.35 22.63
C GLU A 170 -0.60 -14.38 21.50
N GLY A 171 0.37 -14.47 20.58
CA GLY A 171 0.36 -15.47 19.50
C GLY A 171 -0.70 -15.23 18.41
N LYS A 172 -1.48 -14.16 18.52
CA LYS A 172 -2.55 -13.82 17.59
C LYS A 172 -2.86 -12.33 17.60
N ASP A 173 -3.39 -11.84 16.48
CA ASP A 173 -3.89 -10.48 16.35
C ASP A 173 -4.81 -10.37 15.12
N LEU A 174 -5.73 -9.40 15.12
CA LEU A 174 -6.72 -9.23 14.07
C LEU A 174 -6.55 -7.87 13.39
N VAL A 175 -6.36 -7.91 12.07
CA VAL A 175 -6.38 -6.70 11.23
C VAL A 175 -7.81 -6.52 10.71
N PRO A 176 -8.53 -5.47 11.11
CA PRO A 176 -9.87 -5.21 10.60
C PRO A 176 -9.82 -4.93 9.10
N VAL A 177 -10.77 -5.50 8.36
CA VAL A 177 -10.90 -5.31 6.91
C VAL A 177 -12.25 -4.67 6.62
N ASP A 178 -12.23 -3.55 5.91
CA ASP A 178 -13.45 -2.85 5.51
C ASP A 178 -14.29 -3.70 4.55
N TRP A 179 -15.60 -3.45 4.56
CA TRP A 179 -16.56 -4.18 3.72
C TRP A 179 -16.20 -4.13 2.22
N ALA A 180 -15.58 -3.03 1.76
CA ALA A 180 -15.18 -2.83 0.37
C ALA A 180 -14.06 -3.80 -0.06
N HIS A 181 -13.19 -4.20 0.86
CA HIS A 181 -12.04 -5.06 0.59
C HIS A 181 -12.30 -6.53 0.94
N ARG A 182 -13.41 -6.83 1.61
CA ARG A 182 -13.70 -8.17 2.15
C ARG A 182 -13.56 -9.26 1.10
N ASN A 183 -13.94 -9.02 -0.15
CA ASN A 183 -13.88 -10.01 -1.23
C ASN A 183 -12.65 -9.89 -2.13
N ALA A 184 -11.76 -8.92 -1.89
CA ALA A 184 -10.57 -8.74 -2.68
C ALA A 184 -9.56 -9.85 -2.42
N ARG A 185 -8.69 -10.12 -3.40
CA ARG A 185 -7.48 -10.91 -3.17
C ARG A 185 -6.59 -10.17 -2.18
N MET A 186 -6.06 -10.90 -1.19
CA MET A 186 -5.20 -10.33 -0.15
C MET A 186 -3.84 -11.02 -0.12
N GLU A 187 -2.79 -10.24 0.11
CA GLU A 187 -1.42 -10.70 0.34
C GLU A 187 -0.95 -10.18 1.70
N THR A 188 -0.46 -11.07 2.56
CA THR A 188 -0.28 -10.74 3.99
C THR A 188 1.15 -10.89 4.48
N TYR A 189 1.56 -9.99 5.39
CA TYR A 189 2.90 -9.93 5.94
C TYR A 189 2.86 -9.65 7.44
N ILE A 190 3.80 -10.26 8.17
CA ILE A 190 4.00 -10.07 9.61
C ILE A 190 5.45 -9.71 9.90
N SER A 191 5.65 -8.77 10.82
CA SER A 191 6.93 -8.44 11.44
C SER A 191 6.71 -8.08 12.91
N PHE A 192 7.79 -7.85 13.66
CA PHE A 192 7.73 -7.39 15.05
C PHE A 192 8.51 -6.10 15.24
N ILE A 193 8.08 -5.32 16.21
CA ILE A 193 8.73 -4.11 16.70
C ILE A 193 8.81 -4.18 18.22
N ASN A 194 9.96 -3.84 18.80
CA ASN A 194 10.06 -3.83 20.26
C ASN A 194 9.22 -2.68 20.87
N PRO A 195 8.84 -2.74 22.16
CA PRO A 195 8.01 -1.71 22.80
C PRO A 195 8.58 -0.29 22.70
N GLU A 196 9.91 -0.17 22.74
CA GLU A 196 10.61 1.11 22.64
C GLU A 196 10.67 1.65 21.19
N GLY A 197 10.36 0.80 20.22
CA GLY A 197 10.47 1.13 18.80
C GLY A 197 11.91 1.39 18.36
N THR A 198 12.91 0.73 18.95
CA THR A 198 14.34 0.82 18.64
C THR A 198 14.87 -0.38 17.84
N LYS A 199 14.09 -1.45 17.70
CA LYS A 199 14.43 -2.63 16.89
C LYS A 199 13.17 -3.15 16.17
N VAL A 200 13.36 -3.71 14.98
CA VAL A 200 12.32 -4.38 14.18
C VAL A 200 12.82 -5.71 13.67
N SER A 201 11.93 -6.62 13.31
CA SER A 201 12.27 -7.88 12.62
C SER A 201 12.20 -7.71 11.10
N ASP A 202 12.85 -8.61 10.38
CA ASP A 202 12.51 -8.84 8.97
C ASP A 202 11.03 -9.28 8.86
N SER A 203 10.36 -8.85 7.79
CA SER A 203 8.98 -9.26 7.52
C SER A 203 8.91 -10.64 6.88
N VAL A 204 7.91 -11.42 7.26
CA VAL A 204 7.62 -12.75 6.72
C VAL A 204 6.32 -12.68 5.94
N TYR A 205 6.33 -13.22 4.72
CA TYR A 205 5.12 -13.46 3.94
C TYR A 205 4.36 -14.63 4.55
N VAL A 206 3.10 -14.42 4.93
CA VAL A 206 2.29 -15.44 5.61
C VAL A 206 1.47 -16.25 4.62
N GLY A 207 0.95 -15.60 3.58
CA GLY A 207 0.15 -16.25 2.57
C GLY A 207 -0.79 -15.29 1.85
N SER A 208 -1.53 -15.87 0.91
CA SER A 208 -2.57 -15.19 0.14
C SER A 208 -3.95 -15.70 0.52
N ILE A 209 -4.94 -14.81 0.45
CA ILE A 209 -6.36 -15.16 0.53
C ILE A 209 -6.96 -14.87 -0.84
N ALA A 210 -7.57 -15.89 -1.44
CA ALA A 210 -8.23 -15.76 -2.72
C ALA A 210 -9.40 -14.77 -2.64
N ALA A 211 -9.66 -14.09 -3.75
CA ALA A 211 -10.87 -13.29 -3.88
C ALA A 211 -12.10 -14.21 -3.73
N ALA A 212 -13.09 -13.77 -2.97
CA ALA A 212 -14.36 -14.48 -2.92
C ALA A 212 -15.17 -14.09 -4.16
N GLU A 213 -15.28 -15.00 -5.13
CA GLU A 213 -16.13 -14.79 -6.30
C GLU A 213 -17.58 -14.57 -5.84
N GLN A 214 -18.17 -13.44 -6.23
CA GLN A 214 -19.61 -13.26 -6.11
C GLN A 214 -20.28 -14.14 -7.17
N GLN A 215 -21.00 -15.17 -6.75
CA GLN A 215 -22.02 -15.74 -7.63
C GLN A 215 -23.02 -14.63 -7.95
N PRO A 216 -23.27 -14.32 -9.24
CA PRO A 216 -24.25 -13.31 -9.59
C PRO A 216 -25.61 -13.75 -9.01
N LEU A 217 -26.27 -12.82 -8.31
CA LEU A 217 -27.63 -12.97 -7.81
C LEU A 217 -28.52 -13.50 -8.94
N LYS A 218 -28.94 -14.78 -8.83
CA LYS A 218 -30.04 -15.31 -9.64
C LYS A 218 -31.28 -14.57 -9.21
N ILE A 219 -31.70 -13.57 -10.00
CA ILE A 219 -33.03 -13.01 -9.90
C ILE A 219 -33.96 -14.11 -10.43
N GLU A 220 -34.51 -14.92 -9.53
CA GLU A 220 -35.64 -15.78 -9.84
C GLU A 220 -36.79 -14.86 -10.25
N THR A 221 -37.14 -14.91 -11.53
CA THR A 221 -38.28 -14.17 -12.05
C THR A 221 -39.53 -14.90 -11.61
N GLU A 222 -40.08 -14.53 -10.45
CA GLU A 222 -41.39 -14.98 -10.03
C GLU A 222 -42.46 -14.43 -10.97
N ASN A 223 -43.17 -15.38 -11.57
CA ASN A 223 -44.42 -15.28 -12.29
C ASN A 223 -45.29 -14.08 -11.93
N GLN A 224 -45.59 -13.23 -12.91
CA GLN A 224 -46.84 -12.50 -12.97
C GLN A 224 -47.64 -12.99 -14.17
N GLN A 225 -48.51 -13.97 -13.90
CA GLN A 225 -49.65 -14.27 -14.75
C GLN A 225 -50.73 -13.21 -14.50
N GLY A 226 -51.18 -12.58 -15.59
CA GLY A 226 -52.57 -12.16 -15.81
C GLY A 226 -53.04 -10.89 -15.13
N ILE A 227 -53.09 -9.79 -15.88
CA ILE A 227 -54.32 -8.98 -16.04
C ILE A 227 -54.36 -8.46 -17.49
N ASP A 228 -55.16 -9.11 -18.33
CA ASP A 228 -55.73 -8.49 -19.53
C ASP A 228 -56.67 -7.37 -19.09
N THR A 229 -56.58 -6.17 -19.69
CA THR A 229 -57.75 -5.48 -20.29
C THR A 229 -57.26 -4.34 -21.21
N ALA A 230 -57.92 -4.27 -22.37
CA ALA A 230 -57.81 -3.35 -23.50
C ALA A 230 -57.58 -1.84 -23.20
N ILE A 231 -56.88 -1.16 -24.12
CA ILE A 231 -57.35 0.04 -24.85
C ILE A 231 -56.61 0.15 -26.20
N SER A 232 -57.37 0.60 -27.20
CA SER A 232 -57.18 0.60 -28.65
C SER A 232 -56.19 1.64 -29.23
N LYS A 233 -55.59 1.26 -30.37
CA LYS A 233 -55.16 2.04 -31.57
C LYS A 233 -55.11 3.58 -31.49
N VAL A 234 -53.93 4.16 -31.76
CA VAL A 234 -53.68 5.29 -32.69
C VAL A 234 -52.22 5.20 -33.23
N PRO A 235 -51.94 5.42 -34.53
CA PRO A 235 -50.58 5.40 -35.08
C PRO A 235 -49.94 6.80 -35.11
N GLY A 236 -48.62 6.83 -34.91
CA GLY A 236 -47.75 7.91 -35.37
C GLY A 236 -47.58 9.11 -34.44
N ASN A 237 -46.46 9.18 -33.73
CA ASN A 237 -45.58 10.35 -33.85
C ASN A 237 -44.16 10.03 -33.37
N ARG A 238 -43.18 10.55 -34.11
CA ARG A 238 -41.74 10.44 -33.83
C ARG A 238 -41.39 11.49 -32.77
N VAL A 239 -40.89 11.06 -31.61
CA VAL A 239 -40.26 11.97 -30.64
C VAL A 239 -38.93 11.34 -30.21
N GLU A 240 -37.84 12.06 -30.46
CA GLU A 240 -36.48 11.67 -30.10
C GLU A 240 -36.33 11.52 -28.57
N PRO A 241 -35.48 10.60 -28.08
CA PRO A 241 -35.26 10.47 -26.65
C PRO A 241 -34.44 11.66 -26.11
N ILE A 242 -35.08 12.49 -25.29
CA ILE A 242 -34.41 13.44 -24.41
C ILE A 242 -33.65 12.65 -23.35
N ILE A 243 -32.32 12.67 -23.41
CA ILE A 243 -31.45 12.10 -22.37
C ILE A 243 -31.53 13.03 -21.14
N PRO A 244 -32.00 12.57 -19.96
CA PRO A 244 -31.86 13.34 -18.74
C PRO A 244 -30.40 13.25 -18.25
N ASN A 245 -29.80 14.43 -18.11
CA ASN A 245 -28.45 14.66 -17.60
C ASN A 245 -28.40 14.34 -16.10
N LEU A 246 -27.79 13.21 -15.71
CA LEU A 246 -27.54 12.86 -14.32
C LEU A 246 -26.26 13.55 -13.83
N LYS A 247 -26.42 14.81 -13.38
CA LYS A 247 -25.57 15.35 -12.33
C LYS A 247 -26.19 15.01 -10.97
N ILE A 248 -25.32 14.81 -9.98
CA ILE A 248 -25.55 14.77 -8.52
C ILE A 248 -25.57 13.35 -7.91
N LYS A 249 -24.41 12.95 -7.36
CA LYS A 249 -24.32 12.38 -6.00
C LYS A 249 -22.88 12.41 -5.47
N GLN A 250 -22.39 13.58 -5.05
CA GLN A 250 -21.11 13.69 -4.33
C GLN A 250 -21.19 14.45 -2.99
N GLU A 251 -22.39 14.86 -2.54
CA GLU A 251 -22.53 15.73 -1.36
C GLU A 251 -23.12 15.07 -0.10
N ARG A 252 -23.57 13.81 -0.15
CA ARG A 252 -24.13 13.15 1.05
C ARG A 252 -23.08 12.65 2.05
N SER A 253 -21.81 12.49 1.64
CA SER A 253 -20.76 11.93 2.51
C SER A 253 -20.16 12.95 3.48
N ARG A 254 -20.32 14.26 3.23
CA ARG A 254 -19.79 15.32 4.11
C ARG A 254 -20.72 15.67 5.27
N LEU A 255 -22.04 15.59 5.06
CA LEU A 255 -23.02 15.97 6.08
C LEU A 255 -23.12 14.91 7.19
N TRP A 256 -23.05 13.62 6.85
CA TRP A 256 -23.04 12.53 7.85
C TRP A 256 -21.84 12.59 8.81
N PHE A 257 -20.66 12.99 8.31
CA PHE A 257 -19.44 13.07 9.12
C PHE A 257 -19.47 14.26 10.09
N LEU A 258 -20.10 15.38 9.71
CA LEU A 258 -20.24 16.56 10.58
C LEU A 258 -21.33 16.38 11.64
N GLU A 259 -22.38 15.62 11.34
CA GLU A 259 -23.46 15.30 12.29
C GLU A 259 -22.98 14.31 13.38
N ALA A 260 -22.08 13.40 13.03
CA ALA A 260 -21.47 12.44 13.99
C ALA A 260 -20.52 13.11 15.00
N LEU A 261 -19.97 14.30 14.69
CA LEU A 261 -19.09 15.05 15.59
C LEU A 261 -19.85 15.91 16.60
N LYS A 262 -21.11 16.28 16.33
CA LYS A 262 -21.94 17.07 17.25
C LYS A 262 -22.53 16.28 18.42
N ASN A 263 -22.67 14.95 18.29
CA ASN A 263 -23.36 14.11 19.27
C ASN A 263 -22.43 13.37 20.25
N ARG A 264 -21.20 13.84 20.46
CA ARG A 264 -20.32 13.36 21.54
C ARG A 264 -20.07 14.46 22.58
N THR A 265 -21.11 14.82 23.32
CA THR A 265 -20.96 15.43 24.66
C THR A 265 -21.09 14.31 25.70
N ALA A 266 -20.11 14.24 26.61
CA ALA A 266 -19.94 13.21 27.64
C ALA A 266 -21.13 13.14 28.63
N PRO A 267 -21.44 11.98 29.21
CA PRO A 267 -22.26 11.92 30.40
C PRO A 267 -21.42 12.17 31.67
N SER A 268 -21.94 13.12 32.46
CA SER A 268 -21.77 13.43 33.89
C SER A 268 -20.68 12.72 34.70
#